data_AF-A0ABD1R5G7-F1
#
_entry.id   AF-A0ABD1R5G7-F1
#
_cell.length_a   1.000
_cell.length_b   1.000
_cell.length_c   1.000
_cell.angle_alpha   90.00
_cell.angle_beta   90.00
_cell.angle_gamma   90.00
#
_symmetry.space_group_name_H-M   'P 1'
#
loop_
_entity.id
_entity.type
_entity.pdbx_description
1 polymer ?
#
loop_
_entity_poly.entity_id
_entity_poly.type
_entity_poly.pdbx_seq_one_letter_code
_entity_poly.pdbx_strand_id
1 'polypeptide(L)'
;MKTRYTVRSFGIRRNEKIACYVTVKRDKAMQLLESGLKVKDYELLRRNFSDTGCFDFGVQGHIDLGIKYDLSTGIYVMDFFVVLERPGYRVGRCRRYKSSYSWNPAQGHKGGCNEVVPVEI
;
A
#
# COMPACT_ATOMS: atom_id res chain seq x y z
N MET A 1 -9.29 -12.58 -1.30
CA MET A 1 -8.41 -13.06 -2.38
C MET A 1 -8.36 -14.58 -2.34
N LYS A 2 -8.52 -15.24 -3.50
CA LYS A 2 -8.43 -16.70 -3.62
C LYS A 2 -7.02 -17.10 -4.02
N THR A 3 -6.57 -18.24 -3.55
CA THR A 3 -5.27 -18.82 -3.93
C THR A 3 -5.27 -19.30 -5.36
N ARG A 4 -4.21 -18.98 -6.09
CA ARG A 4 -4.02 -19.44 -7.47
C ARG A 4 -3.32 -20.79 -7.55
N TYR A 5 -2.45 -21.09 -6.59
CA TYR A 5 -1.62 -22.29 -6.55
C TYR A 5 -1.80 -23.05 -5.24
N THR A 6 -1.53 -24.34 -5.29
CA THR A 6 -1.42 -25.20 -4.10
C THR A 6 0.03 -25.22 -3.68
N VAL A 7 0.31 -24.90 -2.42
CA VAL A 7 1.65 -24.98 -1.85
C VAL A 7 1.57 -25.78 -0.55
N ARG A 8 2.07 -27.02 -0.59
CA ARG A 8 1.92 -27.99 0.53
C ARG A 8 2.65 -27.56 1.80
N SER A 9 3.80 -26.90 1.67
CA SER A 9 4.59 -26.44 2.83
C SER A 9 3.85 -25.39 3.67
N PHE A 10 3.03 -24.54 3.03
CA PHE A 10 2.22 -23.54 3.72
C PHE A 10 0.80 -24.05 4.06
N GLY A 11 0.48 -25.32 3.76
CA GLY A 11 -0.87 -25.87 3.96
C GLY A 11 -1.93 -25.31 3.00
N ILE A 12 -1.53 -24.60 1.94
CA ILE A 12 -2.44 -23.84 1.08
C ILE A 12 -2.97 -24.70 -0.07
N ARG A 13 -4.29 -24.75 -0.26
CA ARG A 13 -4.93 -25.37 -1.43
C ARG A 13 -5.38 -24.32 -2.43
N ARG A 14 -5.47 -24.69 -3.71
CA ARG A 14 -5.98 -23.81 -4.78
C ARG A 14 -7.46 -23.44 -4.56
N ASN A 15 -7.80 -22.19 -4.87
CA ASN A 15 -9.13 -21.56 -4.73
C ASN A 15 -9.63 -21.36 -3.28
N GLU A 16 -8.79 -21.61 -2.29
CA GLU A 16 -9.05 -21.32 -0.88
C GLU A 16 -8.97 -19.80 -0.60
N LYS A 17 -9.71 -19.33 0.41
CA LYS A 17 -9.69 -17.93 0.83
C LYS A 17 -8.56 -17.73 1.83
N ILE A 18 -7.60 -16.87 1.51
CA ILE A 18 -6.42 -16.64 2.37
C ILE A 18 -6.32 -15.23 2.89
N ALA A 19 -6.52 -14.24 2.02
CA ALA A 19 -6.30 -12.84 2.38
C ALA A 19 -7.53 -11.99 2.11
N CYS A 20 -7.69 -10.96 2.92
CA CYS A 20 -8.65 -9.87 2.71
C CYS A 20 -7.87 -8.61 2.32
N TYR A 21 -8.39 -7.84 1.37
CA TYR A 21 -7.82 -6.55 1.00
C TYR A 21 -8.96 -5.58 0.72
N VAL A 22 -8.70 -4.30 0.97
CA VAL A 22 -9.65 -3.22 0.73
C VAL A 22 -8.94 -2.13 -0.04
N THR A 23 -9.61 -1.57 -1.05
CA THR A 23 -9.11 -0.40 -1.77
C THR A 23 -9.90 0.82 -1.32
N VAL A 24 -9.25 1.70 -0.57
CA VAL A 24 -9.83 2.98 -0.13
C VAL A 24 -9.32 4.09 -1.04
N LYS A 25 -10.14 5.13 -1.27
CA LYS A 25 -9.81 6.29 -2.11
C LYS A 25 -10.29 7.58 -1.47
N ARG A 26 -9.76 8.71 -1.95
CA ARG A 26 -10.14 10.08 -1.56
C ARG A 26 -9.88 10.32 -0.06
N ASP A 27 -10.69 11.15 0.57
CA ASP A 27 -10.51 11.64 1.95
C ASP A 27 -10.37 10.51 2.98
N LYS A 28 -11.10 9.40 2.79
CA LYS A 28 -10.97 8.22 3.66
C LYS A 28 -9.57 7.60 3.58
N ALA A 29 -8.95 7.60 2.40
CA ALA A 29 -7.60 7.09 2.24
C ALA A 29 -6.58 8.02 2.88
N MET A 30 -6.81 9.34 2.80
CA MET A 30 -5.95 10.34 3.42
C MET A 30 -5.93 10.19 4.95
N GLN A 31 -7.10 10.04 5.59
CA GLN A 31 -7.20 9.84 7.04
C GLN A 31 -6.50 8.57 7.54
N LEU A 32 -6.62 7.47 6.78
CA LEU A 32 -5.94 6.21 7.10
C LEU A 32 -4.43 6.32 6.89
N LEU A 33 -4.01 7.03 5.83
CA LEU A 33 -2.61 7.24 5.53
C LEU A 33 -1.93 8.10 6.61
N GLU A 34 -2.58 9.17 7.05
CA GLU A 34 -2.09 10.03 8.13
C GLU A 34 -1.95 9.26 9.44
N SER A 35 -2.97 8.48 9.81
CA SER A 35 -2.92 7.60 10.98
C SER A 35 -1.80 6.56 10.87
N GLY A 36 -1.63 5.96 9.69
CA GLY A 36 -0.62 4.93 9.44
C GLY A 36 0.82 5.48 9.44
N LEU A 37 1.03 6.66 8.86
CA LEU A 37 2.34 7.31 8.84
C LEU A 37 2.73 7.85 10.22
N LYS A 38 1.76 8.26 11.04
CA LYS A 38 2.00 8.60 12.44
C LYS A 38 2.56 7.44 13.25
N VAL A 39 2.13 6.21 12.98
CA VAL A 39 2.68 4.99 13.62
C VAL A 39 4.13 4.71 13.20
N LYS A 40 4.56 5.28 12.07
CA LYS A 40 5.92 5.19 11.54
C LYS A 40 6.74 6.47 11.77
N ASP A 41 6.28 7.36 12.64
CA ASP A 41 6.92 8.65 12.91
C ASP A 41 7.18 9.48 11.64
N TYR A 42 6.37 9.28 10.59
CA TYR A 42 6.53 9.89 9.26
C TYR A 42 7.86 9.57 8.57
N GLU A 43 8.54 8.52 8.99
CA GLU A 43 9.83 8.08 8.46
C GLU A 43 9.68 6.77 7.67
N LEU A 44 10.07 6.80 6.39
CA LEU A 44 10.12 5.61 5.54
C LEU A 44 11.51 5.43 4.95
N LEU A 45 11.94 4.18 4.76
CA LEU A 45 13.21 3.89 4.10
C LEU A 45 13.07 4.07 2.60
N ARG A 46 14.15 4.49 1.92
CA ARG A 46 14.14 4.65 0.45
C ARG A 46 13.70 3.40 -0.32
N ARG A 47 13.98 2.21 0.21
CA ARG A 47 13.60 0.92 -0.39
C ARG A 47 12.08 0.70 -0.49
N ASN A 48 11.31 1.41 0.32
CA ASN A 48 9.85 1.36 0.31
C ASN A 48 9.24 2.16 -0.85
N PHE A 49 10.03 2.97 -1.55
CA PHE A 49 9.57 3.76 -2.69
C PHE A 49 9.93 3.08 -4.01
N SER A 50 8.92 2.80 -4.82
CA SER A 50 9.08 2.26 -6.17
C SER A 50 9.50 3.32 -7.18
N ASP A 51 10.10 2.89 -8.28
CA ASP A 51 10.43 3.77 -9.41
C ASP A 51 9.20 4.37 -10.09
N THR A 52 8.02 3.75 -9.89
CA THR A 52 6.74 4.25 -10.38
C THR A 52 6.12 5.33 -9.48
N GLY A 53 6.77 5.71 -8.38
CA GLY A 53 6.28 6.71 -7.43
C GLY A 53 5.19 6.17 -6.49
N CYS A 54 5.09 4.85 -6.35
CA CYS A 54 4.26 4.22 -5.32
C CYS A 54 5.13 3.92 -4.10
N PHE A 55 4.52 3.78 -2.93
CA PHE A 55 5.24 3.35 -1.74
C PHE A 55 4.38 2.49 -0.83
N ASP A 56 5.04 1.71 0.01
CA ASP A 56 4.38 0.79 0.91
C ASP A 56 5.04 0.73 2.28
N PHE A 57 4.25 0.44 3.31
CA PHE A 57 4.76 0.23 4.65
C PHE A 57 3.88 -0.75 5.44
N GLY A 58 4.51 -1.56 6.27
CA GLY A 58 3.85 -2.53 7.14
C GLY A 58 3.62 -2.00 8.55
N VAL A 59 2.44 -2.24 9.10
CA VAL A 59 2.05 -1.93 10.48
C VAL A 59 1.86 -3.25 11.24
N GLN A 60 2.61 -3.42 12.32
CA GLN A 60 2.65 -4.67 13.08
C GLN A 60 1.38 -4.92 13.91
N GLY A 61 0.68 -3.86 14.31
CA GLY A 61 -0.52 -3.97 15.12
C GLY A 61 -1.57 -2.94 14.73
N HIS A 62 -2.82 -3.39 14.57
CA HIS A 62 -3.95 -2.50 14.29
C HIS A 62 -4.33 -1.59 15.47
N ILE A 63 -3.89 -1.91 16.68
CA ILE A 63 -4.14 -1.12 17.89
C ILE A 63 -3.49 0.27 17.73
N ASP A 64 -2.32 0.34 17.09
CA ASP A 64 -1.58 1.57 16.84
C ASP A 64 -2.35 2.53 15.93
N LEU A 65 -3.28 2.00 15.11
CA LEU A 65 -4.18 2.78 14.25
C LEU A 65 -5.41 3.32 15.00
N GLY A 66 -5.51 3.11 16.32
CA GLY A 66 -6.63 3.56 17.15
C GLY A 66 -7.85 2.65 17.12
N ILE A 67 -7.72 1.43 16.58
CA ILE A 67 -8.79 0.43 16.57
C ILE A 67 -8.82 -0.28 17.93
N LYS A 68 -10.02 -0.43 18.50
CA LYS A 68 -10.21 -1.15 19.76
C LYS A 68 -9.80 -2.61 19.61
N TYR A 69 -9.13 -3.12 20.63
CA TYR A 69 -8.77 -4.52 20.73
C TYR A 69 -10.01 -5.41 20.92
N ASP A 70 -10.11 -6.48 20.13
CA ASP A 70 -11.10 -7.54 20.30
C ASP A 70 -10.39 -8.91 20.42
N LEU A 71 -10.68 -9.62 21.52
CA LEU A 71 -10.16 -10.96 21.82
C LEU A 71 -10.46 -11.99 20.72
N SER A 72 -11.57 -11.80 19.99
CA SER A 72 -11.97 -12.73 18.92
C SER A 72 -11.05 -12.66 17.70
N THR A 73 -10.45 -11.49 17.44
CA THR A 73 -9.64 -11.23 16.24
C THR A 73 -8.14 -11.26 16.55
N GLY A 74 -7.74 -10.86 17.76
CA GLY A 74 -6.34 -10.77 18.15
C GLY A 74 -5.56 -9.70 17.39
N ILE A 75 -4.25 -9.60 17.64
CA ILE A 75 -3.37 -8.63 16.99
C ILE A 75 -3.01 -9.13 15.59
N TYR A 76 -3.51 -8.44 14.57
CA TYR A 76 -3.12 -8.68 13.18
C TYR A 76 -2.17 -7.59 12.66
N VAL A 77 -1.25 -8.04 11.81
CA VAL A 77 -0.34 -7.22 11.00
C VAL A 77 -1.05 -6.83 9.71
N MET A 78 -0.84 -5.60 9.23
CA MET A 78 -1.38 -5.13 7.95
C MET A 78 -0.33 -4.39 7.14
N ASP A 79 -0.43 -4.50 5.82
CA ASP A 79 0.40 -3.75 4.87
C ASP A 79 -0.42 -2.66 4.18
N PHE A 80 0.13 -1.45 4.14
CA PHE A 80 -0.41 -0.32 3.39
C PHE A 80 0.36 -0.19 2.07
N PHE A 81 -0.37 -0.15 0.96
CA PHE A 81 0.18 0.13 -0.36
C PHE A 81 -0.47 1.38 -0.94
N VAL A 82 0.34 2.41 -1.18
CA VAL A 82 -0.10 3.73 -1.64
C VAL A 82 0.31 3.93 -3.09
N VAL A 83 -0.69 4.25 -3.93
CA VAL A 83 -0.49 4.56 -5.33
C VAL A 83 -0.64 6.06 -5.53
N LEU A 84 0.45 6.73 -5.87
CA LEU A 84 0.42 8.13 -6.29
C LEU A 84 0.18 8.18 -7.80
N GLU A 85 -0.88 8.88 -8.21
CA GLU A 85 -1.23 9.02 -9.62
C GLU A 85 -1.31 10.50 -9.99
N ARG A 86 -0.76 10.86 -11.15
CA ARG A 86 -0.89 12.21 -11.70
C ARG A 86 -2.25 12.38 -12.39
N PRO A 87 -2.79 13.61 -12.49
CA PRO A 87 -3.89 13.93 -13.39
C PRO A 87 -3.54 13.44 -14.82
N GLY A 88 -4.43 12.64 -15.43
CA GLY A 88 -4.19 12.02 -16.75
C GLY A 88 -4.02 10.50 -16.73
N TYR A 89 -3.74 9.89 -15.56
CA TYR A 89 -3.67 8.42 -15.41
C TYR A 89 -5.00 7.69 -15.65
N ARG A 90 -6.11 8.43 -15.77
CA ARG A 90 -7.42 7.87 -16.12
C ARG A 90 -7.42 7.31 -17.55
N VAL A 91 -6.66 7.88 -18.47
CA VAL A 91 -6.76 7.57 -19.91
C VAL A 91 -6.34 6.12 -20.22
N GLY A 92 -5.33 5.59 -19.53
CA GLY A 92 -4.94 4.17 -19.65
C GLY A 92 -5.97 3.19 -19.05
N ARG A 93 -6.83 3.66 -18.14
CA ARG A 93 -7.88 2.86 -17.47
C ARG A 93 -9.26 3.04 -18.11
N CYS A 94 -9.44 4.02 -18.99
CA CYS A 94 -10.70 4.25 -19.69
C CYS A 94 -11.13 3.02 -20.50
N ARG A 95 -12.43 2.74 -20.59
CA ARG A 95 -12.93 1.65 -21.45
C ARG A 95 -12.95 2.04 -22.94
N ARG A 96 -13.26 3.30 -23.24
CA ARG A 96 -13.26 3.90 -24.59
C ARG A 96 -12.01 4.76 -24.75
N TYR A 97 -11.47 4.81 -25.97
CA TYR A 97 -10.29 5.63 -26.33
C TYR A 97 -9.12 5.45 -25.35
N LYS A 98 -8.75 4.19 -25.09
CA LYS A 98 -7.53 3.90 -24.34
C LYS A 98 -6.35 4.44 -25.13
N SER A 99 -5.56 5.29 -24.48
CA SER A 99 -4.25 5.67 -24.97
C SER A 99 -3.23 5.53 -23.85
N SER A 100 -1.98 5.36 -24.26
CA SER A 100 -0.85 5.49 -23.35
C SER A 100 -0.77 6.93 -22.86
N TYR A 101 -0.43 7.10 -21.59
CA TYR A 101 -0.08 8.40 -21.05
C TYR A 101 1.44 8.58 -21.20
N SER A 102 1.89 9.81 -21.43
CA SER A 102 3.33 10.11 -21.42
C SER A 102 3.84 9.91 -20.00
N TRP A 103 4.63 8.84 -19.82
CA TRP A 103 5.32 8.59 -18.57
C TRP A 103 6.57 9.45 -18.53
N ASN A 104 6.55 10.49 -17.71
CA ASN A 104 7.76 11.15 -17.24
C ASN A 104 7.93 10.74 -15.78
N PRO A 105 9.06 10.11 -15.39
CA PRO A 105 9.37 9.80 -14.00
C PRO A 105 9.69 11.10 -13.28
N ALA A 106 8.67 11.92 -13.08
CA ALA A 106 8.79 13.08 -12.24
C ALA A 106 8.45 12.62 -10.82
N GLN A 107 9.49 12.67 -9.99
CA GLN A 107 9.53 12.44 -8.54
C GLN A 107 9.86 11.02 -8.07
N GLY A 108 10.92 10.41 -8.62
CA GLY A 108 11.68 9.42 -7.86
C GLY A 108 12.69 10.14 -6.96
N HIS A 109 12.67 9.91 -5.65
CA HIS A 109 13.70 10.43 -4.74
C HIS A 109 15.08 9.90 -5.18
N LYS A 110 16.05 10.77 -5.48
CA LYS A 110 17.43 10.35 -5.76
C LYS A 110 18.20 10.31 -4.43
N GLY A 111 18.10 9.20 -3.72
CA GLY A 111 18.71 9.00 -2.40
C GLY A 111 19.26 7.59 -2.23
N GLY A 112 20.16 7.39 -1.27
CA GLY A 112 20.82 6.11 -0.99
C GLY A 112 19.85 5.04 -0.46
N CYS A 113 20.19 3.75 -0.63
CA CYS A 113 19.28 2.64 -0.30
C CYS A 113 18.84 2.56 1.17
N ASN A 114 19.61 3.16 2.09
CA ASN A 114 19.34 3.22 3.53
C ASN A 114 18.94 4.62 4.01
N GLU A 115 18.64 5.53 3.09
CA GLU A 115 18.24 6.88 3.46
C GLU A 115 16.81 6.86 4.00
N VAL A 116 16.63 7.47 5.18
CA VAL A 116 15.30 7.76 5.73
C VAL A 116 14.75 8.94 4.96
N VAL A 117 13.61 8.75 4.32
CA VAL A 117 12.89 9.76 3.58
C VAL A 117 11.74 10.24 4.47
N PRO A 118 11.75 11.50 4.94
CA PRO A 118 10.60 12.07 5.63
C PRO A 118 9.44 12.19 4.66
N VAL A 119 8.24 11.76 5.08
CA VAL A 119 7.02 11.82 4.26
C VAL A 119 6.13 12.95 4.74
N GLU A 120 6.04 14.00 3.95
CA GLU A 120 5.06 15.08 4.13
C GLU A 120 3.83 14.77 3.27
N ILE A 121 2.63 14.79 3.88
CA ILE A 121 1.34 14.50 3.23
C ILE A 121 0.49 15.77 3.13
#